data_AF-A0A7S4KKA3-F1
#
_entry.id   AF-A0A7S4KKA3-F1
#
_cell.length_a   1.000
_cell.length_b   1.000
_cell.length_c   1.000
_cell.angle_alpha   90.00
_cell.angle_beta   90.00
_cell.angle_gamma   90.00
#
_symmetry.space_group_name_H-M   'P 1'
#
loop_
_entity.id
_entity.type
_entity.pdbx_description
1 polymer ?
#
loop_
_entity_poly.entity_id
_entity_poly.type
_entity_poly.pdbx_seq_one_letter_code
_entity_poly.pdbx_strand_id
1 'polypeptide(L)'
;MEAESKLLIRDLYRGEDQSNSVEWCFFVNCLHSRFLRATKQKSSDPSRPFSPVDLRYFHEKFYGGSQQITIDQITSFWRWFGPIMQTLRFKKHINALWFSGLLLGMVSKEDCNKELEKQRDGTFLVRFSVGNPGLFAIAFVYDDRNGGL
;
A
#
# COMPACT_ATOMS: atom_id res chain seq x y z
N MET A 1 8.58 13.61 -4.80
CA MET A 1 8.19 12.23 -5.15
C MET A 1 9.38 11.47 -5.74
N GLU A 2 10.03 12.07 -6.73
CA GLU A 2 11.23 11.52 -7.40
C GLU A 2 12.46 11.37 -6.48
N ALA A 3 12.71 12.34 -5.59
CA ALA A 3 13.82 12.25 -4.63
C ALA A 3 13.69 11.05 -3.67
N GLU A 4 12.48 10.77 -3.17
CA GLU A 4 12.20 9.63 -2.30
C GLU A 4 12.32 8.29 -3.07
N SER A 5 11.93 8.28 -4.35
CA SER A 5 12.15 7.14 -5.27
C SER A 5 13.63 6.85 -5.45
N LYS A 6 14.43 7.89 -5.72
CA LYS A 6 15.88 7.79 -5.90
C LYS A 6 16.57 7.27 -4.65
N LEU A 7 16.11 7.69 -3.47
CA LEU A 7 16.64 7.19 -2.20
C LEU A 7 16.30 5.71 -1.98
N LEU A 8 15.08 5.27 -2.32
CA LEU A 8 14.73 3.84 -2.28
C LEU A 8 15.62 3.03 -3.23
N ILE A 9 15.74 3.47 -4.48
CA ILE A 9 16.59 2.80 -5.48
C ILE A 9 18.06 2.76 -5.01
N ARG A 10 18.59 3.88 -4.49
CA ARG A 10 19.94 3.93 -3.92
C ARG A 10 20.12 2.95 -2.75
N ASP A 11 19.12 2.83 -1.88
CA ASP A 11 19.18 1.89 -0.75
C ASP A 11 19.19 0.41 -1.23
N LEU A 12 18.67 0.13 -2.43
CA LEU A 12 18.75 -1.19 -3.08
C LEU A 12 20.11 -1.47 -3.73
N TYR A 13 20.80 -0.43 -4.23
CA TYR A 13 22.11 -0.53 -4.88
C TYR A 13 23.31 -0.44 -3.91
N ARG A 14 23.20 -1.03 -2.71
CA ARG A 14 24.26 -0.93 -1.69
C ARG A 14 25.57 -1.70 -2.00
N GLY A 15 25.76 -2.23 -3.21
CA GLY A 15 26.96 -2.95 -3.65
C GLY A 15 27.33 -2.70 -5.11
N GLU A 16 28.50 -3.23 -5.53
CA GLU A 16 29.07 -3.10 -6.89
C GLU A 16 28.30 -3.85 -7.99
N ASP A 17 27.25 -4.59 -7.63
CA ASP A 17 26.44 -5.35 -8.57
C ASP A 17 25.50 -4.42 -9.35
N GLN A 18 25.81 -4.21 -10.64
CA GLN A 18 24.99 -3.46 -11.60
C GLN A 18 23.76 -4.26 -12.08
N SER A 19 23.30 -5.23 -11.30
CA SER A 19 22.07 -5.97 -11.58
C SER A 19 20.89 -5.01 -11.72
N ASN A 20 20.13 -5.10 -12.82
CA ASN A 20 18.88 -4.34 -12.99
C ASN A 20 17.70 -4.96 -12.21
N SER A 21 17.97 -5.93 -11.34
CA SER A 21 16.97 -6.64 -10.55
C SER A 21 17.43 -6.92 -9.13
N VAL A 22 16.47 -7.06 -8.23
CA VAL A 22 16.69 -7.39 -6.82
C VAL A 22 15.71 -8.46 -6.37
N GLU A 23 16.09 -9.20 -5.34
CA GLU A 23 15.20 -10.17 -4.71
C GLU A 23 14.04 -9.46 -4.00
N TRP A 24 12.84 -10.03 -4.10
CA TRP A 24 11.61 -9.52 -3.46
C TRP A 24 11.79 -9.27 -1.96
N CYS A 25 12.36 -10.24 -1.24
CA CYS A 25 12.58 -10.15 0.19
C CYS A 25 13.45 -8.93 0.56
N PHE A 26 14.52 -8.72 -0.21
CA PHE A 26 15.40 -7.58 -0.02
C PHE A 26 14.68 -6.25 -0.29
N PHE A 27 13.94 -6.16 -1.40
CA PHE A 27 13.13 -4.99 -1.73
C PHE A 27 12.12 -4.66 -0.63
N VAL A 28 11.37 -5.65 -0.14
CA VAL A 28 10.36 -5.47 0.91
C VAL A 28 10.98 -4.99 2.21
N ASN A 29 12.14 -5.50 2.60
CA ASN A 29 12.84 -5.05 3.80
C ASN A 29 13.21 -3.56 3.71
N CYS A 30 13.70 -3.12 2.55
CA CYS A 30 14.00 -1.71 2.28
C CYS A 30 12.72 -0.84 2.29
N LEU A 31 11.67 -1.29 1.59
CA LEU A 31 10.39 -0.60 1.52
C LEU A 31 9.76 -0.46 2.91
N HIS A 32 9.74 -1.53 3.70
CA HIS A 32 9.17 -1.58 5.04
C HIS A 32 9.89 -0.63 6.00
N SER A 33 11.23 -0.70 6.03
CA SER A 33 12.05 0.22 6.83
C SER A 33 11.77 1.69 6.49
N ARG A 34 11.58 1.99 5.20
CA ARG A 34 11.26 3.33 4.74
C ARG A 34 9.85 3.77 5.12
N PHE A 35 8.88 2.86 5.01
CA PHE A 35 7.51 3.11 5.42
C PHE A 35 7.41 3.46 6.91
N LEU A 36 8.05 2.70 7.79
CA LEU A 36 8.08 2.98 9.23
C LEU A 36 8.66 4.37 9.52
N ARG A 37 9.78 4.73 8.88
CA ARG A 37 10.40 6.06 9.00
C ARG A 37 9.47 7.17 8.51
N ALA A 38 8.85 7.00 7.34
CA ALA A 38 7.97 8.00 6.73
C ALA A 38 6.71 8.24 7.57
N THR A 39 6.22 7.21 8.25
CA THR A 39 5.05 7.25 9.14
C THR A 39 5.41 7.47 10.62
N LYS A 40 6.69 7.78 10.91
CA LYS A 40 7.21 8.08 12.25
C LYS A 40 6.97 6.97 13.30
N GLN A 41 7.02 5.72 12.87
CA GLN A 41 6.88 4.56 13.74
C GLN A 41 8.22 4.15 14.35
N LYS A 42 8.19 3.59 15.57
CA LYS A 42 9.37 2.97 16.18
C LYS A 42 9.67 1.65 15.48
N SER A 43 10.92 1.41 15.10
CA SER A 43 11.30 0.18 14.40
C SER A 43 11.23 -1.06 15.29
N SER A 44 11.41 -0.91 16.61
CA SER A 44 11.37 -2.02 17.57
C SER A 44 9.95 -2.46 17.91
N ASP A 45 8.98 -1.56 17.77
CA ASP A 45 7.58 -1.77 18.13
C ASP A 45 6.68 -0.87 17.26
N PRO A 46 6.47 -1.23 15.99
CA PRO A 46 5.69 -0.43 15.06
C PRO A 46 4.20 -0.53 15.37
N SER A 47 3.52 0.61 15.48
CA SER A 47 2.08 0.64 15.80
C SER A 47 1.21 0.07 14.67
N ARG A 48 1.62 0.25 13.41
CA ARG A 48 0.95 -0.33 12.24
C ARG A 48 1.97 -0.58 11.13
N PRO A 49 2.73 -1.70 11.19
CA PRO A 49 3.59 -2.15 10.10
C PRO A 49 2.75 -2.61 8.90
N PHE A 50 3.40 -2.88 7.76
CA PHE A 50 2.77 -3.71 6.74
C PHE A 50 2.49 -5.10 7.31
N SER A 51 1.24 -5.53 7.20
CA SER A 51 0.84 -6.89 7.50
C SER A 51 1.24 -7.84 6.37
N PRO A 52 1.21 -9.17 6.61
CA PRO A 52 1.39 -10.14 5.53
C PRO A 52 0.38 -9.98 4.39
N VAL A 53 -0.82 -9.44 4.66
CA VAL A 53 -1.84 -9.17 3.65
C VAL A 53 -1.40 -8.02 2.74
N ASP A 54 -0.88 -6.93 3.30
CA ASP A 54 -0.38 -5.79 2.52
C ASP A 54 0.77 -6.21 1.59
N LEU A 55 1.71 -7.01 2.12
CA LEU A 55 2.86 -7.49 1.36
C LEU A 55 2.46 -8.44 0.24
N ARG A 56 1.52 -9.35 0.50
CA ARG A 56 0.96 -10.23 -0.53
C ARG A 56 0.27 -9.44 -1.63
N TYR A 57 -0.54 -8.45 -1.25
CA TYR A 57 -1.19 -7.54 -2.19
C TYR A 57 -0.15 -6.84 -3.07
N PHE A 58 0.95 -6.33 -2.51
CA PHE A 58 2.02 -5.72 -3.31
C PHE A 58 2.67 -6.72 -4.27
N HIS A 59 2.98 -7.92 -3.78
CA HIS A 59 3.68 -8.96 -4.53
C HIS A 59 2.87 -9.41 -5.75
N GLU A 60 1.60 -9.72 -5.53
CA GLU A 60 0.69 -10.20 -6.56
C GLU A 60 0.34 -9.06 -7.52
N LYS A 61 -0.04 -7.89 -7.00
CA LYS A 61 -0.59 -6.81 -7.83
C LYS A 61 0.44 -6.13 -8.73
N PHE A 62 1.66 -5.93 -8.25
CA PHE A 62 2.68 -5.14 -8.96
C PHE A 62 3.79 -5.98 -9.55
N TYR A 63 3.99 -7.21 -9.05
CA TYR A 63 5.13 -8.05 -9.42
C TYR A 63 4.74 -9.47 -9.86
N GLY A 64 3.44 -9.80 -9.86
CA GLY A 64 2.94 -11.11 -10.31
C GLY A 64 3.48 -12.29 -9.50
N GLY A 65 3.90 -12.07 -8.25
CA GLY A 65 4.52 -13.11 -7.42
C GLY A 65 5.98 -13.43 -7.76
N SER A 66 6.64 -12.66 -8.64
CA SER A 66 8.04 -12.87 -9.01
C SER A 66 8.99 -12.66 -7.82
N GLN A 67 9.95 -13.57 -7.63
CA GLN A 67 11.00 -13.42 -6.62
C GLN A 67 12.09 -12.44 -7.05
N GLN A 68 12.25 -12.21 -8.36
CA GLN A 68 13.18 -11.23 -8.91
C GLN A 68 12.41 -10.06 -9.50
N ILE A 69 12.74 -8.85 -9.07
CA ILE A 69 12.00 -7.64 -9.41
C ILE A 69 12.95 -6.63 -10.01
N THR A 70 12.56 -6.06 -11.14
CA THR A 70 13.38 -5.08 -11.84
C THR A 70 13.20 -3.67 -11.24
N ILE A 71 14.20 -2.82 -11.45
CA ILE A 71 14.12 -1.42 -11.04
C ILE A 71 12.98 -0.67 -11.74
N ASP A 72 12.65 -1.03 -12.98
CA ASP A 72 11.52 -0.44 -13.70
C ASP A 72 10.17 -0.79 -13.06
N GLN A 73 10.01 -2.04 -12.61
CA GLN A 73 8.83 -2.46 -11.86
C GLN A 73 8.74 -1.70 -10.52
N ILE A 74 9.87 -1.56 -9.80
CA ILE A 74 9.94 -0.77 -8.56
C ILE A 74 9.59 0.69 -8.79
N THR A 75 10.11 1.29 -9.86
CA THR A 75 9.81 2.68 -10.24
C THR A 75 8.34 2.86 -10.56
N SER A 76 7.73 1.91 -11.28
CA SER A 76 6.31 1.93 -11.61
C SER A 76 5.43 1.76 -10.36
N PHE A 77 5.76 0.82 -9.48
CA PHE A 77 5.14 0.69 -8.17
C PHE A 77 5.22 1.98 -7.37
N TRP A 78 6.38 2.64 -7.36
CA TRP A 78 6.58 3.88 -6.61
C TRP A 78 5.74 5.06 -7.10
N ARG A 79 5.42 5.11 -8.40
CA ARG A 79 4.47 6.11 -8.93
C ARG A 79 3.08 5.97 -8.29
N TRP A 80 2.68 4.76 -7.92
CA TRP A 80 1.45 4.51 -7.17
C TRP A 80 1.63 4.70 -5.65
N PHE A 81 2.70 4.13 -5.09
CA PHE A 81 2.91 4.10 -3.64
C PHE A 81 3.41 5.42 -3.04
N GLY A 82 4.20 6.19 -3.77
CA GLY A 82 4.74 7.48 -3.33
C GLY A 82 3.66 8.48 -2.89
N PRO A 83 2.62 8.73 -3.72
CA PRO A 83 1.46 9.55 -3.33
C PRO A 83 0.72 9.06 -2.08
N ILE A 84 0.66 7.74 -1.88
CA ILE A 84 0.07 7.13 -0.67
C ILE A 84 0.90 7.48 0.56
N MET A 85 2.22 7.31 0.51
CA MET A 85 3.09 7.72 1.61
C MET A 85 2.99 9.20 1.94
N GLN A 86 2.90 10.07 0.92
CA GLN A 86 2.70 11.50 1.13
C GLN A 86 1.38 11.78 1.84
N THR A 87 0.31 11.10 1.42
CA THR A 87 -1.01 11.21 2.05
C THR A 87 -0.96 10.78 3.51
N LEU A 88 -0.34 9.65 3.82
CA LEU A 88 -0.15 9.18 5.19
C LEU A 88 0.73 10.10 6.04
N ARG A 89 1.76 10.72 5.44
CA ARG A 89 2.73 11.58 6.15
C ARG A 89 2.21 13.00 6.41
N PHE A 90 1.49 13.58 5.46
CA PHE A 90 1.16 15.01 5.47
C PHE A 90 -0.31 15.31 5.77
N LYS A 91 -1.24 14.36 5.57
CA LYS A 91 -2.66 14.57 5.90
C LYS A 91 -2.95 14.02 7.30
N LYS A 92 -2.91 14.89 8.32
CA LYS A 92 -3.04 14.53 9.75
C LYS A 92 -4.26 13.64 10.05
N HIS A 93 -5.44 13.96 9.50
CA HIS A 93 -6.65 13.17 9.74
C HIS A 93 -6.55 11.77 9.13
N ILE A 94 -5.94 11.65 7.95
CA ILE A 94 -5.71 10.34 7.32
C ILE A 94 -4.73 9.51 8.13
N ASN A 95 -3.66 10.15 8.63
CA ASN A 95 -2.72 9.49 9.52
C ASN A 95 -3.42 8.91 10.75
N ALA A 96 -4.31 9.69 11.38
CA ALA A 96 -5.10 9.21 12.51
C ALA A 96 -6.01 8.02 12.14
N LEU A 97 -6.73 8.08 11.01
CA LEU A 97 -7.56 6.98 10.51
C LEU A 97 -6.75 5.72 10.18
N TRP A 98 -5.54 5.89 9.65
CA TRP A 98 -4.61 4.80 9.40
C TRP A 98 -4.23 4.10 10.70
N PHE A 99 -3.79 4.85 11.72
CA PHE A 99 -3.36 4.24 12.98
C PHE A 99 -4.51 3.73 13.85
N SER A 100 -5.74 4.21 13.67
CA SER A 100 -6.92 3.67 14.35
C SER A 100 -7.54 2.44 13.65
N GLY A 101 -7.00 2.03 12.49
CA GLY A 101 -7.52 0.89 11.72
C GLY A 101 -8.78 1.19 10.91
N LEU A 102 -9.28 2.43 10.91
CA LEU A 102 -10.48 2.83 10.15
C LEU A 102 -10.22 2.96 8.64
N LEU A 103 -8.95 3.15 8.26
CA LEU A 103 -8.51 3.05 6.88
C LEU A 103 -7.86 1.68 6.66
N LEU A 104 -8.57 0.76 6.00
CA LEU A 104 -8.10 -0.61 5.75
C LEU A 104 -6.79 -0.61 4.95
N GLY A 105 -6.68 0.27 3.95
CA GLY A 105 -5.41 0.53 3.28
C GLY A 105 -5.25 -0.18 1.93
N MET A 106 -4.30 -1.11 1.84
CA MET A 106 -3.85 -1.70 0.59
C MET A 106 -4.54 -3.06 0.38
N VAL A 107 -5.71 -3.03 -0.23
CA VAL A 107 -6.55 -4.20 -0.47
C VAL A 107 -7.18 -4.11 -1.86
N SER A 108 -7.39 -5.25 -2.50
CA SER A 108 -7.99 -5.31 -3.84
C SER A 108 -9.49 -4.98 -3.81
N LYS A 109 -10.06 -4.71 -4.99
CA LYS A 109 -11.52 -4.50 -5.09
C LYS A 109 -12.24 -5.81 -4.79
N GLU A 110 -11.68 -6.90 -5.27
CA GLU A 110 -12.19 -8.26 -5.18
C GLU A 110 -12.25 -8.72 -3.72
N ASP A 111 -11.19 -8.47 -2.96
CA ASP A 111 -11.15 -8.82 -1.53
C ASP A 111 -12.13 -7.96 -0.73
N CYS A 112 -12.22 -6.65 -1.01
CA CYS A 112 -13.27 -5.83 -0.38
C CYS A 112 -14.68 -6.34 -0.67
N ASN A 113 -14.95 -6.75 -1.91
CA ASN A 113 -16.27 -7.29 -2.27
C ASN A 113 -16.57 -8.61 -1.52
N LYS A 114 -15.58 -9.48 -1.37
CA LYS A 114 -15.72 -10.73 -0.61
C LYS A 114 -15.98 -10.46 0.88
N GLU A 115 -15.24 -9.54 1.49
CA GLU A 115 -15.44 -9.15 2.90
C GLU A 115 -16.83 -8.55 3.14
N LEU A 116 -17.38 -7.86 2.13
CA LEU A 116 -18.67 -7.18 2.20
C LEU A 116 -19.86 -8.07 1.80
N GLU A 117 -19.65 -9.21 1.14
CA GLU A 117 -20.71 -10.04 0.52
C GLU A 117 -21.86 -10.42 1.48
N LYS A 118 -21.55 -10.59 2.77
CA LYS A 118 -22.52 -11.02 3.80
C LYS A 118 -22.72 -10.00 4.91
N GLN A 119 -22.33 -8.75 4.66
CA GLN A 119 -22.48 -7.67 5.64
C GLN A 119 -23.84 -6.98 5.52
N ARG A 120 -24.22 -6.23 6.54
CA ARG A 120 -25.46 -5.45 6.56
C ARG A 120 -25.34 -4.25 5.63
N ASP A 121 -26.48 -3.76 5.12
CA ASP A 121 -26.54 -2.52 4.35
C ASP A 121 -25.90 -1.35 5.07
N GLY A 122 -25.21 -0.50 4.31
CA GLY A 122 -24.45 0.61 4.85
C GLY A 122 -23.09 0.22 5.45
N THR A 123 -22.74 -1.07 5.52
CA THR A 123 -21.38 -1.49 5.85
C THR A 123 -20.43 -1.09 4.71
N PHE A 124 -19.30 -0.48 5.05
CA PHE A 124 -18.32 -0.02 4.08
C PHE A 124 -16.88 -0.25 4.53
N LEU A 125 -15.98 -0.28 3.55
CA LEU A 125 -14.53 -0.33 3.72
C LEU A 125 -13.88 0.82 2.96
N VAL A 126 -12.88 1.45 3.57
CA VAL A 126 -12.07 2.51 2.94
C VAL A 126 -10.69 1.96 2.60
N ARG A 127 -10.27 2.10 1.35
CA ARG A 127 -8.97 1.62 0.85
C ARG A 127 -8.30 2.65 -0.05
N PHE A 128 -7.02 2.49 -0.33
CA PHE A 128 -6.34 3.28 -1.36
C PHE A 128 -6.80 2.85 -2.76
N SER A 129 -6.99 3.85 -3.63
CA SER A 129 -7.36 3.61 -5.03
C SER A 129 -6.13 3.18 -5.83
N VAL A 130 -6.30 2.15 -6.65
CA VAL A 130 -5.26 1.69 -7.59
C VAL A 130 -5.16 2.64 -8.78
N GLY A 131 -6.31 3.02 -9.36
CA GLY A 131 -6.37 3.91 -10.52
C GLY A 131 -6.10 5.38 -10.19
N ASN A 132 -6.23 5.79 -8.93
CA ASN A 132 -6.01 7.16 -8.49
C ASN A 132 -5.04 7.21 -7.29
N PRO A 133 -3.72 7.18 -7.53
CA PRO A 133 -2.70 7.17 -6.48
C PRO A 133 -2.90 8.27 -5.43
N GLY A 134 -2.88 7.90 -4.14
CA GLY A 134 -3.05 8.83 -3.02
C GLY A 134 -4.50 9.25 -2.73
N LEU A 135 -5.46 8.80 -3.53
CA LEU A 135 -6.90 8.92 -3.24
C LEU A 135 -7.46 7.62 -2.66
N PHE A 136 -8.66 7.72 -2.10
CA PHE A 136 -9.38 6.60 -1.51
C PHE A 136 -10.47 6.08 -2.43
N ALA A 137 -10.81 4.81 -2.28
CA ALA A 137 -12.02 4.21 -2.78
C ALA A 137 -12.83 3.68 -1.59
N ILE A 138 -14.15 3.81 -1.68
CA ILE A 138 -15.10 3.28 -0.69
C ILE A 138 -15.83 2.11 -1.37
N ALA A 139 -15.71 0.93 -0.77
CA ALA A 139 -16.55 -0.22 -1.12
C ALA A 139 -17.65 -0.32 -0.07
N PHE A 140 -18.91 -0.52 -0.47
CA PHE A 140 -20.04 -0.57 0.45
C PHE A 140 -21.11 -1.55 -0.04
N VAL A 141 -21.91 -2.07 0.89
CA VAL A 141 -23.12 -2.85 0.60
C VAL A 141 -24.32 -1.92 0.55
N TYR A 142 -25.14 -2.11 -0.49
CA TYR A 142 -26.40 -1.41 -0.68
C TYR A 142 -27.43 -2.40 -1.23
N ASP A 143 -28.56 -2.56 -0.53
CA ASP A 143 -29.70 -3.34 -1.03
C ASP A 143 -30.62 -2.44 -1.87
N ASP A 144 -30.65 -2.70 -3.17
CA ASP A 144 -31.54 -2.01 -4.13
C ASP A 144 -33.04 -2.30 -3.86
N ARG A 145 -33.36 -3.30 -3.02
CA ARG A 145 -34.75 -3.71 -2.74
C ARG A 145 -35.56 -2.70 -1.92
N ASN A 146 -34.93 -1.65 -1.39
CA ASN A 146 -35.61 -0.58 -0.67
C ASN A 146 -35.77 0.74 -1.45
N GLY A 147 -35.57 0.73 -2.77
CA GLY A 147 -36.04 1.76 -3.71
C GLY A 147 -35.64 3.22 -3.42
N GLY A 148 -34.78 3.79 -4.26
CA GLY A 148 -34.72 5.25 -4.38
C GLY A 148 -33.47 5.82 -5.03
N LEU A 149 -33.43 5.82 -6.36
CA LEU A 149 -33.35 7.05 -7.16
C LEU A 149 -34.29 6.92 -8.36
#